data_AF-A0A4Q0LKP7-F1
#
_entry.id   AF-A0A4Q0LKP7-F1
#
_cell.length_a   1.000
_cell.length_b   1.000
_cell.length_c   1.000
_cell.angle_alpha   90.00
_cell.angle_beta   90.00
_cell.angle_gamma   90.00
#
_symmetry.space_group_name_H-M   'P 1'
#
loop_
_entity.id
_entity.type
_entity.pdbx_description
1 polymer ?
#
loop_
_entity_poly.entity_id
_entity_poly.type
_entity_poly.pdbx_seq_one_letter_code
_entity_poly.pdbx_strand_id
1 'polypeptide(L)' 'TGNSRNGAYFRKVDTQFGPIEVQVPRDRNGQFHQHTLPDYKQHSDILESMIIKLYSKGVTTREIADLIEKMYGSH' A
#
# COMPACT_ATOMS: atom_id res chain seq x y z
N THR A 1 -14.89 -25.21 -20.10
CA THR A 1 -14.02 -24.10 -20.52
C THR A 1 -13.52 -23.41 -19.29
N GLY A 2 -12.25 -23.68 -18.96
CA GLY A 2 -11.68 -23.42 -17.62
C GLY A 2 -10.76 -22.21 -17.61
N ASN A 3 -10.63 -21.63 -16.43
CA ASN A 3 -9.63 -20.60 -16.16
C ASN A 3 -8.21 -21.17 -16.38
N SER A 4 -7.30 -20.35 -16.88
CA SER A 4 -5.92 -20.73 -17.16
C SER A 4 -4.96 -19.62 -16.74
N ARG A 5 -3.68 -19.96 -16.54
CA ARG A 5 -2.64 -18.95 -16.31
C ARG A 5 -2.51 -18.04 -17.54
N ASN A 6 -2.36 -16.74 -17.31
CA ASN A 6 -2.22 -15.71 -18.35
C ASN A 6 -1.01 -14.81 -18.07
N GLY A 7 0.15 -15.44 -17.88
CA GLY A 7 1.40 -14.75 -17.59
C GLY A 7 1.46 -14.08 -16.21
N ALA A 8 2.34 -13.09 -16.11
CA ALA A 8 2.56 -12.31 -14.90
C ALA A 8 2.99 -10.88 -15.28
N TYR A 9 2.80 -9.94 -14.36
CA TYR A 9 3.26 -8.56 -14.50
C TYR A 9 4.17 -8.17 -13.34
N PHE A 10 5.02 -7.18 -13.54
CA PHE A 10 5.88 -6.64 -12.49
C PHE A 10 5.18 -5.49 -11.77
N ARG A 11 5.20 -5.53 -10.44
CA ARG A 11 4.69 -4.48 -9.56
C ARG A 11 5.81 -4.05 -8.63
N LYS A 12 6.10 -2.75 -8.62
CA LYS A 12 6.94 -2.14 -7.57
C LYS A 12 6.08 -1.93 -6.33
N VAL A 13 6.58 -2.38 -5.18
CA VAL A 13 5.94 -2.26 -3.87
C VAL A 13 6.92 -1.57 -2.95
N ASP A 14 6.50 -0.44 -2.38
CA ASP A 14 7.31 0.27 -1.40
C ASP A 14 7.10 -0.38 -0.04
N THR A 15 8.16 -1.01 0.47
CA THR A 15 8.16 -1.63 1.80
C THR A 15 8.94 -0.77 2.78
N GLN A 16 8.81 -1.06 4.07
CA GLN A 16 9.57 -0.37 5.12
C GLN A 16 11.09 -0.50 4.96
N PHE A 17 11.56 -1.50 4.19
CA PHE A 17 12.97 -1.75 3.93
C PHE A 17 13.42 -1.24 2.55
N GLY A 18 12.55 -0.53 1.83
CA GLY A 18 12.80 -0.02 0.49
C GLY A 18 11.87 -0.59 -0.59
N PRO A 19 11.98 -0.07 -1.83
CA PRO A 19 11.20 -0.54 -2.96
C PRO A 19 11.65 -1.95 -3.39
N ILE A 20 10.70 -2.86 -3.51
CA ILE A 20 10.92 -4.20 -4.07
C ILE A 20 10.11 -4.38 -5.35
N GLU A 21 10.65 -5.16 -6.28
CA GLU A 21 9.94 -5.53 -7.51
C GLU A 21 9.43 -6.97 -7.38
N VAL A 22 8.12 -7.15 -7.53
CA VAL A 22 7.45 -8.45 -7.37
C VAL A 22 6.76 -8.83 -8.67
N GLN A 23 6.92 -10.09 -9.07
CA GLN A 23 6.20 -10.66 -10.18
C GLN A 23 4.84 -11.20 -9.72
N VAL A 24 3.76 -10.58 -10.16
CA VAL A 24 2.38 -10.94 -9.78
C VAL A 24 1.74 -11.80 -10.89
N PRO A 25 1.32 -13.04 -10.60
CA PRO A 25 0.68 -13.90 -11.57
C PRO A 25 -0.73 -13.41 -11.92
N ARG A 26 -1.18 -13.69 -13.15
CA ARG A 26 -2.53 -13.40 -13.61
C ARG A 26 -3.20 -14.65 -14.17
N ASP A 27 -4.51 -14.71 -14.00
CA ASP A 27 -5.36 -15.69 -14.64
C ASP A 27 -6.09 -15.08 -15.83
N ARG A 28 -6.61 -15.93 -16.73
CA ARG A 28 -7.25 -15.49 -17.97
C ARG A 28 -8.62 -14.87 -17.71
N ASN A 29 -9.29 -15.31 -16.66
CA ASN A 29 -10.61 -14.82 -16.28
C ASN A 29 -10.55 -13.58 -15.35
N GLY A 30 -9.36 -13.16 -14.89
CA GLY A 30 -9.21 -12.03 -13.97
C GLY A 30 -9.77 -12.30 -12.57
N GLN A 31 -9.94 -13.57 -12.19
CA GLN A 31 -10.50 -13.99 -10.90
C GLN A 31 -9.41 -14.23 -9.85
N PHE A 32 -8.14 -14.21 -10.21
CA PHE A 32 -7.05 -14.36 -9.26
C PHE A 32 -6.89 -13.11 -8.40
N HIS A 33 -7.06 -13.27 -7.08
CA HIS A 33 -6.87 -12.21 -6.10
C HIS A 33 -5.69 -12.56 -5.19
N GLN A 34 -4.64 -11.75 -5.19
CA GLN A 34 -3.48 -11.98 -4.34
C GLN A 34 -3.79 -11.57 -2.90
N HIS A 35 -3.68 -12.49 -1.94
CA HIS A 35 -4.01 -12.21 -0.53
C HIS A 35 -2.83 -11.63 0.25
N THR A 36 -1.59 -11.91 -0.19
CA THR A 36 -0.36 -11.49 0.51
C THR A 36 -0.02 -10.02 0.27
N LEU A 37 -0.36 -9.49 -0.91
CA LEU A 37 -0.18 -8.08 -1.25
C LEU A 37 -1.56 -7.50 -1.55
N PRO A 38 -2.04 -6.53 -0.76
CA PRO A 38 -3.31 -5.89 -1.05
C PRO A 38 -3.29 -5.23 -2.43
N ASP A 39 -4.42 -5.32 -3.11
CA ASP A 39 -4.63 -4.66 -4.40
C ASP A 39 -4.44 -3.14 -4.22
N TYR A 40 -3.68 -2.54 -5.12
CA TYR A 40 -3.43 -1.08 -5.20
C TYR A 40 -2.77 -0.38 -4.00
N LYS A 41 -2.50 -1.06 -2.87
CA LYS A 41 -1.73 -0.46 -1.77
C LYS A 41 -0.24 -0.34 -2.12
N GLN A 42 0.25 0.88 -2.24
CA GLN A 42 1.68 1.19 -2.40
C GLN A 42 2.37 1.51 -1.07
N HIS A 43 1.61 1.82 -0.01
CA HIS A 43 2.14 2.24 1.28
C HIS A 43 1.57 1.40 2.42
N SER A 44 2.31 1.34 3.53
CA SER A 44 1.89 0.60 4.73
C SER A 44 0.78 1.35 5.47
N ASP A 45 -0.21 0.61 5.95
CA ASP A 45 -1.39 1.08 6.72
C ASP A 45 -1.02 1.81 8.04
N ILE A 46 0.27 1.89 8.35
CA ILE A 46 0.80 2.48 9.57
C ILE A 46 0.48 3.97 9.61
N LEU A 47 0.65 4.69 8.49
CA LEU A 47 0.41 6.13 8.44
C LEU A 47 -1.08 6.46 8.62
N GLU A 48 -1.97 5.74 7.94
CA GLU A 48 -3.42 5.90 8.08
C GLU A 48 -3.87 5.61 9.53
N SER A 49 -3.36 4.53 10.13
CA SER A 49 -3.68 4.20 11.52
C SER A 49 -3.22 5.27 12.51
N MET A 50 -2.07 5.91 12.25
CA MET A 50 -1.54 7.00 13.06
C MET A 50 -2.39 8.27 12.92
N ILE A 51 -2.81 8.63 11.70
CA ILE A 51 -3.72 9.76 11.46
C ILE A 51 -5.01 9.59 12.25
N ILE A 52 -5.66 8.43 12.14
CA ILE A 52 -6.91 8.14 12.84
C ILE A 52 -6.72 8.25 14.35
N LYS A 53 -5.60 7.74 14.88
CA LYS A 53 -5.28 7.81 16.31
C LYS A 53 -5.04 9.24 16.78
N LEU A 54 -4.34 10.07 16.01
CA LEU A 54 -4.11 11.48 16.36
C LEU A 54 -5.42 12.28 16.35
N TYR A 55 -6.27 12.04 15.33
CA TYR A 55 -7.58 12.65 15.25
C TYR A 55 -8.46 12.24 16.45
N SER A 56 -8.46 10.96 16.83
CA SER A 56 -9.20 10.47 18.00
C SER A 56 -8.74 11.09 19.33
N LYS A 57 -7.48 11.54 19.40
CA LYS A 57 -6.91 12.22 20.57
C LYS A 57 -7.17 13.73 20.59
N GLY A 58 -7.90 14.26 19.61
CA GLY A 58 -8.21 15.68 19.52
C GLY A 58 -7.08 16.54 18.98
N VAL A 59 -6.08 15.94 18.31
CA VAL A 59 -5.04 16.69 17.60
C VAL A 59 -5.67 17.32 16.36
N THR A 60 -5.39 18.60 16.12
CA THR A 60 -5.98 19.30 14.98
C THR A 60 -5.39 18.78 13.66
N THR A 61 -6.16 18.88 12.58
CA THR A 61 -5.70 18.43 11.25
C THR A 61 -4.46 19.19 10.77
N ARG A 62 -4.25 20.44 11.21
CA ARG A 62 -3.03 21.21 10.94
C ARG A 62 -1.81 20.61 11.64
N GLU A 63 -1.92 20.33 12.94
CA GLU A 63 -0.82 19.71 13.69
C GLU A 63 -0.49 18.31 13.17
N ILE A 64 -1.50 17.55 12.73
CA ILE A 64 -1.28 16.25 12.07
C ILE A 64 -0.52 16.43 10.76
N ALA A 65 -0.90 17.39 9.93
CA ALA A 65 -0.20 17.68 8.66
C ALA A 65 1.26 18.10 8.92
N ASP A 66 1.50 19.03 9.85
CA ASP A 66 2.84 19.48 10.21
C ASP A 66 3.70 18.33 10.75
N LEU A 67 3.11 17.41 11.51
CA LEU A 67 3.81 16.23 12.03
C LEU A 67 4.16 15.25 10.92
N ILE A 68 3.24 14.99 10.00
CA ILE A 68 3.48 14.10 8.84
C ILE A 68 4.55 14.71 7.94
N GLU A 69 4.50 16.01 7.67
CA GLU A 69 5.51 16.72 6.90
C GLU A 69 6.88 16.69 7.61
N LYS A 70 6.94 16.78 8.94
CA LYS A 70 8.22 16.60 9.66
C LYS A 70 8.74 15.17 9.64
N MET A 71 7.86 14.18 9.67
CA MET A 71 8.22 12.75 9.73
C MET A 71 8.56 12.17 8.35
N TYR A 72 7.91 12.66 7.30
CA TYR A 72 7.97 12.13 5.93
C TYR A 72 8.34 13.18 4.87
N GLY A 73 8.34 14.47 5.19
CA GLY A 73 8.72 15.57 4.30
C GLY A 73 10.23 15.73 4.16
N SER A 74 10.90 14.66 3.71
CA SER A 74 12.20 14.73 3.06
C SER A 74 12.41 13.49 2.20
N HIS A 75 11.79 13.45 1.01
CA HIS A 75 12.47 13.58 -0.29
C HIS A 75 11.47 13.79 -1.43
#